data_AF-A0AAD1GTD1-F1
#
_entry.id   AF-A0AAD1GTD1-F1
#
_cell.length_a   1.000
_cell.length_b   1.000
_cell.length_c   1.000
_cell.angle_alpha   90.00
_cell.angle_beta   90.00
_cell.angle_gamma   90.00
#
_symmetry.space_group_name_H-M   'P 1'
#
loop_
_entity.id
_entity.type
_entity.pdbx_description
1 polymer ?
#
loop_
_entity_poly.entity_id
_entity_poly.type
_entity_poly.pdbx_seq_one_letter_code
_entity_poly.pdbx_strand_id
1 'polypeptide(L)'
;MPLINSTASDSPDVLNLIQAMQLCVDWCADRDLPVLWMVQQVSQPSVLDTSLDAEGRFFEQVLNLLPGALLTHSAILMAGVPAMAGASWLELLGMQTTLVEFDGLVMSRTGTEAQYLAFAREQLEHAVEIGLGEQYELERPAIVERMLTVVLEARDAQVSVVKECLAVYTGIGTEQALEVLAWANSTVSRLLRQVLERDLSSLEGLVKGRNALTDPLIALLADVRRRSAVVAKLELGAEVLRDYLDYGHKAWLDQDDKHAFTVRTLYYLSTLTRAFELSDQPAQTLLDYLREVNALPSPIGGHAVHLAEQAASIRLAGFFDWSVQEVRECVSRIESEHKILKNLPQLDLLMRVRVLAARTGMDALTIFLLGGLPEEIDKAAYKEAAEHALLSLSESDRPPATFTGDLKQLVTVTCVPDNTVVVAASGKKITFTVTLMDSNGEPLSGVNVYWSAELGTIETQATNTDGVVEAEYIPGKVLGRDTPQFWLDLFEREYAPTVEVIFDKLNLDVPRAYMSPVPLGTVPFGQEVELYATIMDRHGNLATNHPTRWLTTDMGGGEGRVVYRPDQSYTNQEGLARTFASSPTGGRLKITITPDGDAFADFPPISFESEEHAS
;
A
#
# COMPACT_ATOMS: atom_id res chain seq x y z
N MET A 1 21.62 -1.00 -53.47
CA MET A 1 22.02 -2.41 -53.30
C MET A 1 21.81 -2.77 -51.84
N PRO A 2 21.37 -3.99 -51.50
CA PRO A 2 21.35 -4.43 -50.11
C PRO A 2 22.77 -4.37 -49.54
N LEU A 3 22.93 -3.73 -48.38
CA LEU A 3 24.21 -3.60 -47.69
C LEU A 3 24.41 -4.86 -46.86
N ILE A 4 25.49 -5.60 -47.13
CA ILE A 4 25.89 -6.82 -46.43
C ILE A 4 27.26 -6.53 -45.79
N ASN A 5 27.42 -6.88 -44.52
CA ASN A 5 28.54 -6.53 -43.65
C ASN A 5 28.77 -5.01 -43.52
N SER A 6 27.68 -4.24 -43.38
CA SER A 6 27.79 -2.81 -43.09
C SER A 6 28.34 -2.58 -41.69
N THR A 7 29.56 -2.06 -41.57
CA THR A 7 30.12 -1.55 -40.30
C THR A 7 29.74 -0.09 -40.03
N ALA A 8 28.96 0.54 -40.93
CA ALA A 8 28.55 1.92 -40.80
C ALA A 8 27.33 2.03 -39.88
N SER A 9 27.52 2.72 -38.74
CA SER A 9 26.52 3.04 -37.71
C SER A 9 25.13 3.42 -38.23
N ASP A 10 25.06 4.12 -39.35
CA ASP A 10 23.84 4.83 -39.77
C ASP A 10 22.91 4.02 -40.67
N SER A 11 23.27 2.79 -41.05
CA SER A 11 22.39 1.95 -41.87
C SER A 11 22.46 0.47 -41.47
N PRO A 12 21.33 -0.13 -41.04
CA PRO A 12 21.32 -1.50 -40.53
C PRO A 12 21.64 -2.50 -41.64
N ASP A 13 22.46 -3.49 -41.28
CA ASP A 13 22.82 -4.60 -42.14
C ASP A 13 21.59 -5.43 -42.56
N VAL A 14 21.52 -5.81 -43.84
CA VAL A 14 20.35 -6.53 -44.38
C VAL A 14 20.19 -7.92 -43.75
N LEU A 15 21.26 -8.62 -43.38
CA LEU A 15 21.17 -9.90 -42.69
C LEU A 15 20.62 -9.73 -41.27
N ASN A 16 21.03 -8.68 -40.56
CA ASN A 16 20.47 -8.34 -39.24
C ASN A 16 18.98 -8.00 -39.34
N LEU A 17 18.56 -7.27 -40.37
CA LEU A 17 17.14 -6.98 -40.60
C LEU A 17 16.34 -8.25 -40.89
N ILE A 18 16.84 -9.13 -41.76
CA ILE A 18 16.18 -10.42 -42.06
C ILE A 18 16.04 -11.25 -40.77
N GLN A 19 17.11 -11.35 -39.97
CA GLN A 19 17.08 -12.07 -38.71
C GLN A 19 16.10 -11.45 -37.71
N ALA A 20 16.08 -10.12 -37.57
CA ALA A 20 15.14 -9.44 -36.68
C ALA A 20 13.68 -9.65 -37.11
N MET A 21 13.40 -9.61 -38.42
CA MET A 21 12.07 -9.90 -38.96
C MET A 21 11.66 -11.35 -38.69
N GLN A 22 12.57 -12.31 -38.89
CA GLN A 22 12.32 -13.72 -38.59
C GLN A 22 12.01 -13.93 -37.10
N LEU A 23 12.85 -13.39 -36.21
CA LEU A 23 12.63 -13.48 -34.76
C LEU A 23 11.29 -12.87 -34.32
N CYS A 24 10.89 -11.76 -34.95
CA CYS A 24 9.60 -11.12 -34.68
C CYS A 24 8.42 -12.00 -35.12
N VAL A 25 8.52 -12.62 -36.31
CA VAL A 25 7.49 -13.55 -36.82
C VAL A 25 7.42 -14.80 -35.94
N ASP A 26 8.55 -15.35 -35.52
CA ASP A 26 8.62 -16.53 -34.66
C ASP A 26 8.02 -16.25 -33.27
N TRP A 27 8.34 -15.09 -32.68
CA TRP A 27 7.71 -14.63 -31.44
C TRP A 27 6.19 -14.45 -31.60
N CYS A 28 5.76 -13.81 -32.68
CA CYS A 28 4.34 -13.64 -32.99
C CYS A 28 3.62 -14.99 -33.11
N ALA A 29 4.23 -15.97 -33.77
CA ALA A 29 3.67 -17.31 -33.89
C ALA A 29 3.62 -18.06 -32.54
N ASP A 30 4.67 -17.99 -31.73
CA ASP A 30 4.77 -18.63 -30.41
C ASP A 30 3.75 -18.07 -29.40
N ARG A 31 3.41 -16.78 -29.50
CA ARG A 31 2.45 -16.10 -28.61
C ARG A 31 1.05 -15.93 -29.21
N ASP A 32 0.76 -16.58 -30.35
CA ASP A 32 -0.52 -16.45 -31.07
C ASP A 32 -0.92 -14.97 -31.31
N LEU A 33 0.05 -14.14 -31.72
CA LEU A 33 -0.14 -12.74 -32.07
C LEU A 33 -0.07 -12.61 -33.60
N PRO A 34 -1.19 -12.46 -34.32
CA PRO A 34 -1.13 -12.24 -35.76
C PRO A 34 -0.27 -11.02 -36.07
N VAL A 35 0.68 -11.12 -37.00
CA VAL A 35 1.64 -10.03 -37.31
C VAL A 35 0.91 -8.72 -37.64
N LEU A 36 -0.18 -8.79 -38.41
CA LEU A 36 -1.01 -7.62 -38.71
C LEU A 36 -1.61 -7.00 -37.44
N TRP A 37 -2.10 -7.83 -36.51
CA TRP A 37 -2.65 -7.36 -35.24
C TRP A 37 -1.57 -6.69 -34.40
N MET A 38 -0.38 -7.30 -34.28
CA MET A 38 0.75 -6.74 -33.55
C MET A 38 1.13 -5.36 -34.09
N VAL A 39 1.28 -5.24 -35.42
CA VAL A 39 1.59 -3.96 -36.09
C VAL A 39 0.50 -2.93 -35.83
N GLN A 40 -0.78 -3.31 -35.89
CA GLN A 40 -1.90 -2.41 -35.59
C GLN A 40 -1.85 -1.90 -34.14
N GLN A 41 -1.49 -2.75 -33.17
CA GLN A 41 -1.43 -2.34 -31.77
C GLN A 41 -0.26 -1.39 -31.50
N VAL A 42 0.92 -1.62 -32.06
CA VAL A 42 2.09 -0.76 -31.79
C VAL A 42 2.12 0.53 -32.62
N SER A 43 1.35 0.59 -33.71
CA SER A 43 1.22 1.77 -34.57
C SER A 43 0.36 2.86 -33.93
N GLN A 44 0.47 4.10 -34.42
CA GLN A 44 -0.38 5.20 -33.97
C GLN A 44 -1.88 4.84 -34.08
N PRO A 45 -2.73 5.28 -33.12
CA PRO A 45 -4.16 4.98 -33.14
C PRO A 45 -4.80 5.40 -34.47
N SER A 46 -5.57 4.49 -35.07
CA SER A 46 -6.35 4.75 -36.27
C SER A 46 -7.85 4.66 -35.94
N VAL A 47 -8.62 5.61 -36.50
CA VAL A 47 -10.08 5.66 -36.37
C VAL A 47 -10.69 4.86 -37.53
N LEU A 48 -11.64 3.99 -37.23
CA LEU A 48 -12.37 3.18 -38.22
C LEU A 48 -13.84 3.58 -38.16
N ASP A 49 -14.57 3.49 -39.27
CA ASP A 49 -16.00 3.87 -39.29
C ASP A 49 -16.84 3.11 -38.25
N THR A 50 -16.51 1.83 -37.98
CA THR A 50 -17.16 1.03 -36.94
C THR A 50 -16.84 1.47 -35.50
N SER A 51 -15.78 2.25 -35.29
CA SER A 51 -15.42 2.79 -33.98
C SER A 51 -16.27 4.00 -33.60
N LEU A 52 -16.70 4.77 -34.60
CA LEU A 52 -17.52 5.97 -34.40
C LEU A 52 -18.87 5.64 -33.77
N ASP A 53 -19.51 4.53 -34.18
CA ASP A 53 -20.75 4.05 -33.56
C ASP A 53 -20.57 3.64 -32.09
N ALA A 54 -19.42 3.02 -31.77
CA ALA A 54 -19.11 2.62 -30.40
C ALA A 54 -18.78 3.83 -29.51
N GLU A 55 -18.07 4.81 -30.05
CA GLU A 55 -17.76 6.09 -29.39
C GLU A 55 -19.05 6.88 -29.13
N GLY A 56 -19.98 6.93 -30.08
CA GLY A 56 -21.30 7.54 -29.89
C GLY A 56 -22.06 6.95 -28.71
N ARG A 57 -22.16 5.62 -28.64
CA ARG A 57 -22.80 4.93 -27.51
C ARG A 57 -22.09 5.20 -26.18
N PHE A 58 -20.76 5.26 -26.19
CA PHE A 58 -19.98 5.61 -25.00
C PHE A 58 -20.34 7.02 -24.50
N PHE A 59 -20.42 8.02 -25.38
CA PHE A 59 -20.80 9.38 -24.99
C PHE A 59 -22.22 9.45 -24.43
N GLU A 60 -23.18 8.80 -25.09
CA GLU A 60 -24.56 8.72 -24.61
C GLU A 60 -24.62 8.09 -23.21
N GLN A 61 -23.90 6.98 -22.99
CA GLN A 61 -23.89 6.31 -21.70
C GLN A 61 -23.28 7.20 -20.59
N VAL A 62 -22.14 7.84 -20.85
CA VAL A 62 -21.51 8.77 -19.90
C VAL A 62 -22.44 9.93 -19.58
N LEU A 63 -23.02 10.58 -20.59
CA LEU A 63 -23.88 11.76 -20.39
C LEU A 63 -25.22 11.42 -19.71
N ASN A 64 -25.69 10.19 -19.83
CA ASN A 64 -26.87 9.72 -19.09
C ASN A 64 -26.58 9.44 -17.61
N LEU A 65 -25.39 8.93 -17.27
CA LEU A 65 -25.04 8.53 -15.90
C LEU A 65 -24.38 9.66 -15.09
N LEU A 66 -23.57 10.49 -15.75
CA LEU A 66 -22.76 11.53 -15.11
C LEU A 66 -23.56 12.54 -14.27
N PRO A 67 -24.76 13.01 -14.67
CA PRO A 67 -25.51 13.98 -13.86
C PRO A 67 -25.82 13.52 -12.43
N GLY A 68 -25.97 12.21 -12.21
CA GLY A 68 -26.18 11.64 -10.87
C GLY A 68 -24.91 11.52 -10.03
N ALA A 69 -23.74 11.65 -10.64
CA ALA A 69 -22.42 11.51 -10.00
C ALA A 69 -21.71 12.86 -9.76
N LEU A 70 -22.19 13.96 -10.36
CA LEU A 70 -21.60 15.29 -10.19
C LEU A 70 -21.82 15.82 -8.76
N LEU A 71 -20.84 16.54 -8.23
CA LEU A 71 -20.99 17.24 -6.96
C LEU A 71 -22.03 18.34 -7.10
N THR A 72 -23.03 18.36 -6.23
CA THR A 72 -24.09 19.38 -6.24
C THR A 72 -24.10 20.19 -4.96
N HIS A 73 -24.51 21.45 -5.06
CA HIS A 73 -24.74 22.30 -3.88
C HIS A 73 -25.71 21.64 -2.89
N SER A 74 -26.77 21.00 -3.39
CA SER A 74 -27.73 20.27 -2.56
C SER A 74 -27.11 19.11 -1.79
N ALA A 75 -26.19 18.34 -2.39
CA ALA A 75 -25.51 17.25 -1.69
C ALA A 75 -24.69 17.76 -0.50
N ILE A 76 -23.98 18.88 -0.68
CA ILE A 76 -23.22 19.53 0.39
C ILE A 76 -24.14 19.97 1.54
N LEU A 77 -25.28 20.61 1.24
CA LEU A 77 -26.24 21.02 2.27
C LEU A 77 -26.87 19.82 3.00
N MET A 78 -27.21 18.75 2.28
CA MET A 78 -27.80 17.54 2.85
C MET A 78 -26.86 16.81 3.80
N ALA A 79 -25.55 16.96 3.64
CA ALA A 79 -24.54 16.46 4.57
C ALA A 79 -24.41 17.30 5.86
N GLY A 80 -25.27 18.31 6.05
CA GLY A 80 -25.29 19.15 7.24
C GLY A 80 -24.20 20.23 7.25
N VAL A 81 -23.73 20.65 6.07
CA VAL A 81 -22.87 21.83 5.91
C VAL A 81 -23.75 23.09 5.94
N PRO A 82 -23.42 24.11 6.76
CA PRO A 82 -24.20 25.34 6.82
C PRO A 82 -24.34 26.03 5.45
N ALA A 83 -25.50 26.65 5.21
CA ALA A 83 -25.71 27.42 3.99
C ALA A 83 -24.97 28.77 4.04
N MET A 84 -24.40 29.19 2.91
CA MET A 84 -23.82 30.52 2.75
C MET A 84 -24.89 31.56 2.42
N ALA A 85 -24.64 32.83 2.74
CA ALA A 85 -25.57 33.92 2.47
C ALA A 85 -25.67 34.21 0.95
N GLY A 86 -26.58 33.53 0.27
CA GLY A 86 -26.91 33.78 -1.14
C GLY A 86 -25.87 33.27 -2.15
N ALA A 87 -24.99 32.34 -1.76
CA ALA A 87 -23.95 31.77 -2.62
C ALA A 87 -24.03 30.24 -2.64
N SER A 88 -23.66 29.65 -3.79
CA SER A 88 -23.56 28.20 -3.94
C SER A 88 -22.19 27.70 -3.49
N TRP A 89 -22.17 26.66 -2.67
CA TRP A 89 -20.93 25.96 -2.32
C TRP A 89 -20.19 25.45 -3.55
N LEU A 90 -20.93 25.00 -4.56
CA LEU A 90 -20.33 24.51 -5.80
C LEU A 90 -19.62 25.64 -6.57
N GLU A 91 -20.25 26.82 -6.66
CA GLU A 91 -19.64 27.99 -7.31
C GLU A 91 -18.40 28.46 -6.54
N LEU A 92 -18.47 28.50 -5.21
CA LEU A 92 -17.32 28.89 -4.39
C LEU A 92 -16.15 27.93 -4.59
N LEU A 93 -16.40 26.61 -4.54
CA LEU A 93 -15.38 25.60 -4.78
C LEU A 93 -14.77 25.75 -6.18
N GLY A 94 -15.58 25.95 -7.22
CA GLY A 94 -15.12 26.18 -8.59
C GLY A 94 -14.33 27.47 -8.78
N MET A 95 -14.58 28.52 -7.99
CA MET A 95 -13.87 29.80 -8.09
C MET A 95 -12.60 29.88 -7.25
N GLN A 96 -12.62 29.28 -6.05
CA GLN A 96 -11.59 29.49 -5.03
C GLN A 96 -10.68 28.29 -4.83
N THR A 97 -11.02 27.13 -5.43
CA THR A 97 -10.22 25.90 -5.29
C THR A 97 -9.87 25.32 -6.65
N THR A 98 -8.90 24.42 -6.65
CA THR A 98 -8.60 23.55 -7.81
C THR A 98 -9.12 22.13 -7.62
N LEU A 99 -9.97 21.92 -6.60
CA LEU A 99 -10.47 20.61 -6.20
C LEU A 99 -11.69 20.17 -7.02
N VAL A 100 -12.59 21.11 -7.34
CA VAL A 100 -13.84 20.85 -8.06
C VAL A 100 -14.06 21.95 -9.08
N GLU A 101 -14.56 21.61 -10.26
CA GLU A 101 -14.97 22.59 -11.28
C GLU A 101 -16.44 23.02 -11.13
N PHE A 102 -16.84 24.08 -11.82
CA PHE A 102 -18.17 24.69 -11.72
C PHE A 102 -19.33 23.75 -12.07
N ASP A 103 -19.06 22.73 -12.88
CA ASP A 103 -20.01 21.69 -13.29
C ASP A 103 -20.14 20.55 -12.27
N GLY A 104 -19.33 20.54 -11.20
CA GLY A 104 -19.33 19.48 -10.18
C GLY A 104 -18.35 18.34 -10.45
N LEU A 105 -17.49 18.46 -11.46
CA LEU A 105 -16.40 17.50 -11.68
C LEU A 105 -15.34 17.62 -10.59
N VAL A 106 -14.98 16.49 -9.98
CA VAL A 106 -13.92 16.43 -8.97
C VAL A 106 -12.59 16.16 -9.67
N MET A 107 -11.60 17.02 -9.42
CA MET A 107 -10.34 17.00 -10.14
C MET A 107 -9.40 15.91 -9.61
N SER A 108 -8.83 15.14 -10.54
CA SER A 108 -7.78 14.17 -10.22
C SER A 108 -6.43 14.87 -10.03
N ARG A 109 -5.60 14.35 -9.12
CA ARG A 109 -4.24 14.84 -8.88
C ARG A 109 -3.26 13.67 -8.89
N THR A 110 -2.04 13.91 -9.37
CA THR A 110 -0.94 12.95 -9.26
C THR A 110 -0.44 12.86 -7.81
N GLY A 111 -0.12 11.65 -7.35
CA GLY A 111 0.35 11.41 -5.99
C GLY A 111 -0.38 10.24 -5.34
N THR A 112 -0.10 10.02 -4.05
CA THR A 112 -0.76 8.99 -3.25
C THR A 112 -2.14 9.48 -2.77
N GLU A 113 -3.01 8.55 -2.38
CA GLU A 113 -4.33 8.89 -1.82
C GLU A 113 -4.19 9.78 -0.57
N ALA A 114 -3.20 9.53 0.29
CA ALA A 114 -2.93 10.37 1.46
C ALA A 114 -2.56 11.81 1.08
N GLN A 115 -1.78 12.00 0.01
CA GLN A 115 -1.44 13.33 -0.52
C GLN A 115 -2.67 14.02 -1.09
N TYR A 116 -3.54 13.28 -1.79
CA TYR A 116 -4.81 13.81 -2.28
C TYR A 116 -5.72 14.27 -1.14
N LEU A 117 -5.89 13.45 -0.10
CA LEU A 117 -6.72 13.78 1.07
C LEU A 117 -6.19 15.00 1.83
N ALA A 118 -4.87 15.11 2.01
CA ALA A 118 -4.26 16.28 2.65
C ALA A 118 -4.52 17.55 1.84
N PHE A 119 -4.34 17.49 0.52
CA PHE A 119 -4.63 18.60 -0.37
C PHE A 119 -6.12 18.97 -0.38
N ALA A 120 -7.02 18.00 -0.46
CA ALA A 120 -8.46 18.25 -0.46
C ALA A 120 -8.90 18.95 0.83
N ARG A 121 -8.38 18.52 2.00
CA ARG A 121 -8.64 19.19 3.28
C ARG A 121 -8.19 20.65 3.27
N GLU A 122 -6.98 20.92 2.80
CA GLU A 122 -6.43 22.28 2.71
C GLU A 122 -7.32 23.18 1.82
N GLN A 123 -7.73 22.69 0.65
CA GLN A 123 -8.61 23.44 -0.25
C GLN A 123 -10.00 23.69 0.36
N LEU A 124 -10.57 22.70 1.03
CA LEU A 124 -11.86 22.81 1.69
C LEU A 124 -11.81 23.73 2.91
N GLU A 125 -10.73 23.69 3.69
CA GLU A 125 -10.53 24.58 4.82
C GLU A 125 -10.52 26.04 4.36
N HIS A 126 -9.78 26.34 3.30
CA HIS A 126 -9.76 27.67 2.68
C HIS A 126 -11.15 28.09 2.18
N ALA A 127 -11.87 27.19 1.53
CA ALA A 127 -13.23 27.44 1.03
C ALA A 127 -14.22 27.74 2.17
N VAL A 128 -14.15 27.00 3.27
CA VAL A 128 -15.01 27.19 4.45
C VAL A 128 -14.72 28.52 5.14
N GLU A 129 -13.44 28.89 5.25
CA GLU A 129 -13.02 30.18 5.82
C GLU A 129 -13.62 31.36 5.02
N ILE A 130 -13.55 31.32 3.70
CA ILE A 130 -14.15 32.35 2.82
C ILE A 130 -15.69 32.33 2.92
N GLY A 131 -16.31 31.15 2.90
CA GLY A 131 -17.76 31.01 2.78
C GLY A 131 -18.54 31.35 4.04
N LEU A 132 -17.99 31.03 5.22
CA LEU A 132 -18.70 31.14 6.52
C LEU A 132 -18.11 32.17 7.48
N GLY A 133 -16.85 32.58 7.28
CA GLY A 133 -16.14 33.56 8.11
C GLY A 133 -15.75 33.04 9.51
N GLU A 134 -15.22 33.94 10.34
CA GLU A 134 -14.62 33.62 11.65
C GLU A 134 -15.60 33.03 12.68
N GLN A 135 -16.90 33.27 12.53
CA GLN A 135 -17.92 32.81 13.49
C GLN A 135 -18.05 31.28 13.59
N TYR A 136 -17.53 30.53 12.60
CA TYR A 136 -17.51 29.06 12.59
C TYR A 136 -16.12 28.47 12.88
N GLU A 137 -15.17 29.24 13.39
CA GLU A 137 -13.77 28.79 13.60
C GLU A 137 -13.66 27.51 14.43
N LEU A 138 -14.44 27.38 15.51
CA LEU A 138 -14.45 26.18 16.37
C LEU A 138 -15.08 24.94 15.70
N GLU A 139 -16.00 25.15 14.76
CA GLU A 139 -16.73 24.08 14.05
C GLU A 139 -16.10 23.74 12.68
N ARG A 140 -15.19 24.59 12.19
CA ARG A 140 -14.56 24.50 10.87
C ARG A 140 -13.98 23.11 10.57
N PRO A 141 -13.20 22.47 11.47
CA PRO A 141 -12.66 21.15 11.17
C PRO A 141 -13.75 20.09 10.92
N ALA A 142 -14.84 20.13 11.68
CA ALA A 142 -15.95 19.21 11.51
C ALA A 142 -16.72 19.47 10.20
N ILE A 143 -16.85 20.73 9.80
CA ILE A 143 -17.47 21.11 8.51
C ILE A 143 -16.60 20.64 7.33
N VAL A 144 -15.28 20.84 7.42
CA VAL A 144 -14.31 20.39 6.41
C VAL A 144 -14.39 18.88 6.20
N GLU A 145 -14.41 18.07 7.26
CA GLU A 145 -14.53 16.60 7.11
C GLU A 145 -15.88 16.18 6.50
N ARG A 146 -16.99 16.88 6.82
CA ARG A 146 -18.29 16.63 6.16
C ARG A 146 -18.23 16.95 4.67
N MET A 147 -17.67 18.11 4.30
CA MET A 147 -17.49 18.47 2.89
C MET A 147 -16.57 17.48 2.18
N LEU A 148 -15.47 17.07 2.82
CA LEU A 148 -14.53 16.10 2.28
C LEU A 148 -15.24 14.78 1.98
N THR A 149 -16.07 14.29 2.90
CA THR A 149 -16.85 13.05 2.71
C THR A 149 -17.70 13.13 1.45
N VAL A 150 -18.48 14.21 1.27
CA VAL A 150 -19.35 14.37 0.08
C VAL A 150 -18.54 14.52 -1.21
N VAL A 151 -17.39 15.21 -1.16
CA VAL A 151 -16.51 15.35 -2.33
C VAL A 151 -15.91 13.99 -2.72
N LEU A 152 -15.50 13.17 -1.75
CA LEU A 152 -14.99 11.82 -2.01
C LEU A 152 -16.07 10.89 -2.55
N GLU A 153 -17.29 10.95 -2.01
CA GLU A 153 -18.44 10.21 -2.56
C GLU A 153 -18.73 10.59 -4.02
N ALA A 154 -18.71 11.88 -4.34
CA ALA A 154 -18.87 12.35 -5.72
C ALA A 154 -17.71 11.91 -6.63
N ARG A 155 -16.46 11.95 -6.15
CA ARG A 155 -15.29 11.43 -6.87
C ARG A 155 -15.46 9.94 -7.17
N ASP A 156 -15.83 9.14 -6.18
CA ASP A 156 -15.99 7.70 -6.32
C ASP A 156 -17.15 7.35 -7.27
N ALA A 157 -18.23 8.13 -7.24
CA ALA A 157 -19.32 8.01 -8.20
C ALA A 157 -18.86 8.35 -9.64
N GLN A 158 -18.10 9.42 -9.83
CA GLN A 158 -17.55 9.80 -11.14
C GLN A 158 -16.56 8.74 -11.69
N VAL A 159 -15.70 8.21 -10.81
CA VAL A 159 -14.80 7.09 -11.12
C VAL A 159 -15.60 5.87 -11.56
N SER A 160 -16.69 5.54 -10.84
CA SER A 160 -17.56 4.40 -11.16
C SER A 160 -18.22 4.54 -12.53
N VAL A 161 -18.75 5.72 -12.86
CA VAL A 161 -19.33 6.01 -14.19
C VAL A 161 -18.30 5.76 -15.29
N VAL A 162 -17.07 6.29 -15.15
CA VAL A 162 -16.02 6.09 -16.15
C VAL A 162 -15.61 4.62 -16.25
N LYS A 163 -15.43 3.96 -15.11
CA LYS A 163 -15.04 2.55 -15.01
C LYS A 163 -16.02 1.65 -15.77
N GLU A 164 -17.32 1.82 -15.52
CA GLU A 164 -18.38 1.04 -16.15
C GLU A 164 -18.50 1.34 -17.65
N CYS A 165 -18.53 2.61 -18.04
CA CYS A 165 -18.64 3.02 -19.44
C CYS A 165 -17.44 2.55 -20.27
N LEU A 166 -16.22 2.66 -19.74
CA LEU A 166 -15.02 2.19 -20.42
C LEU A 166 -14.99 0.67 -20.51
N ALA A 167 -15.38 -0.06 -19.47
CA ALA A 167 -15.48 -1.53 -19.52
C ALA A 167 -16.44 -1.99 -20.62
N VAL A 168 -17.61 -1.35 -20.76
CA VAL A 168 -18.56 -1.63 -21.84
C VAL A 168 -17.98 -1.28 -23.22
N TYR A 169 -17.32 -0.12 -23.34
CA TYR A 169 -16.73 0.35 -24.60
C TYR A 169 -15.60 -0.56 -25.11
N THR A 170 -14.78 -1.09 -24.19
CA THR A 170 -13.55 -1.82 -24.52
C THR A 170 -13.67 -3.33 -24.42
N GLY A 171 -14.65 -3.84 -23.66
CA GLY A 171 -14.86 -5.26 -23.40
C GLY A 171 -13.91 -5.87 -22.36
N ILE A 172 -13.10 -5.06 -21.65
CA ILE A 172 -12.25 -5.52 -20.55
C ILE A 172 -12.94 -5.39 -19.18
N GLY A 173 -12.35 -5.99 -18.15
CA GLY A 173 -12.88 -5.93 -16.79
C GLY A 173 -12.84 -4.51 -16.20
N THR A 174 -13.76 -4.24 -15.27
CA THR A 174 -13.87 -2.93 -14.61
C THR A 174 -12.58 -2.54 -13.89
N GLU A 175 -11.89 -3.49 -13.25
CA GLU A 175 -10.62 -3.22 -12.55
C GLU A 175 -9.48 -2.83 -13.50
N GLN A 176 -9.53 -3.25 -14.77
CA GLN A 176 -8.50 -2.92 -15.76
C GLN A 176 -8.77 -1.57 -16.45
N ALA A 177 -10.04 -1.16 -16.55
CA ALA A 177 -10.46 -0.01 -17.35
C ALA A 177 -9.76 1.30 -16.94
N LEU A 178 -9.61 1.55 -15.63
CA LEU A 178 -8.94 2.75 -15.12
C LEU A 178 -7.42 2.71 -15.32
N GLU A 179 -6.80 1.53 -15.15
CA GLU A 179 -5.37 1.36 -15.40
C GLU A 179 -5.04 1.58 -16.88
N VAL A 180 -5.90 1.12 -17.80
CA VAL A 180 -5.75 1.40 -19.23
C VAL A 180 -5.93 2.88 -19.56
N LEU A 181 -6.90 3.56 -18.93
CA LEU A 181 -7.08 5.01 -19.09
C LEU A 181 -5.82 5.77 -18.62
N ALA A 182 -5.26 5.37 -17.47
CA ALA A 182 -4.01 5.92 -16.96
C ALA A 182 -2.84 5.64 -17.90
N TRP A 183 -2.75 4.43 -18.46
CA TRP A 183 -1.72 4.07 -19.44
C TRP A 183 -1.83 4.89 -20.73
N ALA A 184 -3.04 5.24 -21.16
CA ALA A 184 -3.32 6.16 -22.26
C ALA A 184 -3.08 7.65 -21.91
N ASN A 185 -2.44 7.95 -20.77
CA ASN A 185 -2.11 9.29 -20.30
C ASN A 185 -3.35 10.19 -20.11
N SER A 186 -4.39 9.65 -19.47
CA SER A 186 -5.57 10.42 -19.09
C SER A 186 -6.02 10.09 -17.68
N THR A 187 -6.88 10.96 -17.14
CA THR A 187 -7.52 10.80 -15.83
C THR A 187 -9.03 10.78 -16.02
N VAL A 188 -9.75 10.31 -15.00
CA VAL A 188 -11.22 10.35 -14.95
C VAL A 188 -11.72 11.78 -15.18
N SER A 189 -11.18 12.75 -14.46
CA SER A 189 -11.61 14.16 -14.61
C SER A 189 -11.32 14.72 -16.01
N ARG A 190 -10.16 14.41 -16.61
CA ARG A 190 -9.81 14.87 -17.97
C ARG A 190 -10.74 14.27 -19.02
N LEU A 191 -11.03 12.98 -18.92
CA LEU A 191 -11.95 12.31 -19.84
C LEU A 191 -13.36 12.88 -19.74
N LEU A 192 -13.90 13.00 -18.52
CA LEU A 192 -15.25 13.55 -18.30
C LEU A 192 -15.36 15.00 -18.78
N ARG A 193 -14.33 15.82 -18.54
CA ARG A 193 -14.30 17.20 -19.03
C ARG A 193 -14.39 17.27 -20.55
N GLN A 194 -13.60 16.46 -21.26
CA GLN A 194 -13.65 16.40 -22.73
C GLN A 194 -15.02 15.94 -23.25
N VAL A 195 -15.71 15.07 -22.51
CA VAL A 195 -17.07 14.62 -22.86
C VAL A 195 -18.09 15.74 -22.63
N LEU A 196 -18.01 16.49 -21.51
CA LEU A 196 -18.92 17.59 -21.21
C LEU A 196 -18.76 18.80 -22.14
N GLU A 197 -17.55 19.06 -22.61
CA GLU A 197 -17.27 20.15 -23.57
C GLU A 197 -17.83 19.87 -24.97
N ARG A 198 -18.32 18.64 -25.25
CA ARG A 198 -18.89 18.30 -26.55
C ARG A 198 -20.33 18.75 -26.72
N ASP A 199 -20.56 19.45 -27.82
CA ASP A 199 -21.89 19.64 -28.38
C ASP A 199 -22.32 18.36 -29.13
N LEU A 200 -23.17 17.54 -28.48
CA LEU A 200 -23.74 16.31 -29.06
C LEU A 200 -24.49 16.56 -30.39
N SER A 201 -24.99 17.77 -30.61
CA SER A 201 -25.66 18.19 -31.86
C SER A 201 -24.74 18.13 -33.09
N SER A 202 -23.42 18.11 -32.88
CA SER A 202 -22.40 18.16 -33.94
C SER A 202 -21.86 16.79 -34.37
N LEU A 203 -22.20 15.70 -33.67
CA LEU A 203 -21.71 14.35 -33.97
C LEU A 203 -22.19 13.86 -35.35
N GLU A 204 -23.38 14.23 -35.81
CA GLU A 204 -23.87 13.85 -37.15
C GLU A 204 -23.11 14.56 -38.30
N GLY A 205 -22.49 15.71 -38.04
CA GLY A 205 -21.87 16.58 -39.06
C GLY A 205 -20.36 16.38 -39.24
N LEU A 206 -19.63 15.97 -38.20
CA LEU A 206 -18.17 15.78 -38.23
C LEU A 206 -17.74 14.41 -38.79
N VAL A 207 -18.66 13.44 -38.83
CA VAL A 207 -18.43 12.02 -39.16
C VAL A 207 -18.11 11.76 -40.65
N LYS A 208 -18.27 12.75 -41.55
CA LYS A 208 -17.93 12.60 -42.99
C LYS A 208 -16.59 13.23 -43.41
N GLY A 209 -15.88 13.89 -42.49
CA GLY A 209 -14.67 14.64 -42.80
C GLY A 209 -13.39 13.90 -42.42
N ARG A 210 -12.33 14.04 -43.23
CA ARG A 210 -10.94 13.56 -43.00
C ARG A 210 -10.26 14.09 -41.70
N ASN A 211 -11.00 14.64 -40.74
CA ASN A 211 -10.50 15.37 -39.57
C ASN A 211 -10.74 14.66 -38.22
N ALA A 212 -11.24 13.41 -38.19
CA ALA A 212 -11.48 12.67 -36.94
C ALA A 212 -10.20 12.42 -36.11
N LEU A 213 -9.03 12.36 -36.76
CA LEU A 213 -7.72 12.21 -36.10
C LEU A 213 -7.21 13.50 -35.42
N THR A 214 -7.86 14.65 -35.64
CA THR A 214 -7.50 15.93 -35.00
C THR A 214 -8.24 16.13 -33.69
N ASP A 215 -9.23 15.30 -33.38
CA ASP A 215 -10.01 15.39 -32.14
C ASP A 215 -9.28 14.65 -30.99
N PRO A 216 -8.89 15.36 -29.92
CA PRO A 216 -8.16 14.76 -28.80
C PRO A 216 -8.91 13.64 -28.08
N LEU A 217 -10.24 13.73 -27.98
CA LEU A 217 -11.06 12.73 -27.28
C LEU A 217 -11.19 11.46 -28.11
N ILE A 218 -11.38 11.57 -29.43
CA ILE A 218 -11.40 10.40 -30.32
C ILE A 218 -10.04 9.72 -30.35
N ALA A 219 -8.95 10.50 -30.41
CA ALA A 219 -7.59 9.95 -30.34
C ALA A 219 -7.35 9.20 -29.02
N LEU A 220 -7.81 9.76 -27.89
CA LEU A 220 -7.74 9.11 -26.58
C LEU A 220 -8.53 7.79 -26.55
N LEU A 221 -9.78 7.79 -27.00
CA LEU A 221 -10.61 6.57 -27.00
C LEU A 221 -10.05 5.49 -27.94
N ALA A 222 -9.52 5.89 -29.09
CA ALA A 222 -8.84 4.98 -30.01
C ALA A 222 -7.60 4.36 -29.34
N ASP A 223 -6.81 5.13 -28.57
CA ASP A 223 -5.67 4.61 -27.82
C ASP A 223 -6.08 3.70 -26.66
N VAL A 224 -7.13 4.06 -25.91
CA VAL A 224 -7.70 3.23 -24.84
C VAL A 224 -8.16 1.89 -25.41
N ARG A 225 -8.87 1.87 -26.54
CA ARG A 225 -9.31 0.65 -27.21
C ARG A 225 -8.12 -0.21 -27.67
N ARG A 226 -7.10 0.40 -28.27
CA ARG A 226 -5.86 -0.27 -28.71
C ARG A 226 -5.16 -0.97 -27.54
N ARG A 227 -4.93 -0.24 -26.45
CA ARG A 227 -4.31 -0.78 -25.23
C ARG A 227 -5.20 -1.83 -24.55
N SER A 228 -6.52 -1.66 -24.56
CA SER A 228 -7.46 -2.65 -24.03
C SER A 228 -7.42 -3.96 -24.82
N ALA A 229 -7.25 -3.90 -26.14
CA ALA A 229 -7.07 -5.10 -26.96
C ALA A 229 -5.80 -5.87 -26.58
N VAL A 230 -4.72 -5.16 -26.23
CA VAL A 230 -3.47 -5.77 -25.72
C VAL A 230 -3.70 -6.41 -24.35
N VAL A 231 -4.36 -5.70 -23.43
CA VAL A 231 -4.71 -6.21 -22.11
C VAL A 231 -5.56 -7.47 -22.20
N ALA A 232 -6.55 -7.48 -23.10
CA ALA A 232 -7.39 -8.65 -23.34
C ALA A 232 -6.61 -9.81 -23.97
N LYS A 233 -5.79 -9.55 -25.00
CA LYS A 233 -5.05 -10.60 -25.72
C LYS A 233 -3.96 -11.25 -24.88
N LEU A 234 -3.34 -10.50 -23.97
CA LEU A 234 -2.30 -10.98 -23.06
C LEU A 234 -2.85 -11.33 -21.66
N GLU A 235 -4.16 -11.19 -21.44
CA GLU A 235 -4.81 -11.43 -20.15
C GLU A 235 -4.14 -10.70 -18.96
N LEU A 236 -3.75 -9.44 -19.17
CA LEU A 236 -3.02 -8.66 -18.16
C LEU A 236 -3.93 -8.26 -17.00
N GLY A 237 -3.60 -8.68 -15.77
CA GLY A 237 -4.29 -8.25 -14.56
C GLY A 237 -4.11 -6.75 -14.26
N ALA A 238 -5.02 -6.18 -13.49
CA ALA A 238 -4.95 -4.77 -13.06
C ALA A 238 -3.66 -4.48 -12.27
N GLU A 239 -3.22 -5.41 -11.41
CA GLU A 239 -1.97 -5.28 -10.65
C GLU A 239 -0.73 -5.19 -11.54
N VAL A 240 -0.67 -5.96 -12.64
CA VAL A 240 0.45 -5.90 -13.60
C VAL A 240 0.53 -4.52 -14.24
N LEU A 241 -0.62 -3.95 -14.61
CA LEU A 241 -0.69 -2.62 -15.21
C LEU A 241 -0.29 -1.54 -14.20
N ARG A 242 -0.75 -1.67 -12.95
CA ARG A 242 -0.41 -0.74 -11.87
C ARG A 242 1.09 -0.76 -11.57
N ASP A 243 1.66 -1.94 -11.33
CA ASP A 243 3.11 -2.09 -11.09
C ASP A 243 3.92 -1.54 -12.28
N TYR A 244 3.49 -1.80 -13.52
CA TYR A 244 4.12 -1.24 -14.72
C TYR A 244 4.09 0.30 -14.71
N LEU A 245 2.93 0.91 -14.46
CA LEU A 245 2.77 2.37 -14.47
C LEU A 245 3.47 3.06 -13.30
N ASP A 246 3.55 2.41 -12.14
CA ASP A 246 4.13 2.97 -10.93
C ASP A 246 5.66 2.95 -10.98
N TYR A 247 6.27 1.82 -11.36
CA TYR A 247 7.74 1.69 -11.39
C TYR A 247 8.27 0.79 -12.51
N GLY A 248 7.48 -0.18 -12.98
CA GLY A 248 7.93 -1.21 -13.91
C GLY A 248 8.37 -0.68 -15.28
N HIS A 249 7.76 0.39 -15.81
CA HIS A 249 8.23 1.06 -17.02
C HIS A 249 9.72 1.39 -16.95
N LYS A 250 10.20 1.90 -15.81
CA LYS A 250 11.61 2.21 -15.59
C LYS A 250 12.40 0.99 -15.14
N ALA A 251 11.97 0.33 -14.07
CA ALA A 251 12.71 -0.77 -13.45
C ALA A 251 12.82 -2.02 -14.34
N TRP A 252 11.76 -2.35 -15.07
CA TRP A 252 11.70 -3.58 -15.86
C TRP A 252 12.19 -3.40 -17.30
N LEU A 253 11.99 -2.22 -17.88
CA LEU A 253 12.25 -1.99 -19.31
C LEU A 253 13.30 -0.92 -19.61
N ASP A 254 13.71 -0.14 -18.61
CA ASP A 254 14.49 1.09 -18.75
C ASP A 254 13.83 2.12 -19.68
N GLN A 255 12.52 2.33 -19.51
CA GLN A 255 11.72 3.29 -20.26
C GLN A 255 11.36 4.48 -19.37
N ASP A 256 11.75 5.70 -19.75
CA ASP A 256 11.45 6.91 -18.95
C ASP A 256 9.98 7.33 -19.03
N ASP A 257 9.36 7.20 -20.21
CA ASP A 257 7.94 7.49 -20.39
C ASP A 257 7.09 6.26 -20.06
N LYS A 258 6.39 6.29 -18.93
CA LYS A 258 5.46 5.21 -18.55
C LYS A 258 4.29 5.01 -19.51
N HIS A 259 3.94 6.01 -20.30
CA HIS A 259 2.82 5.96 -21.24
C HIS A 259 3.24 5.46 -22.62
N ALA A 260 4.54 5.39 -22.92
CA ALA A 260 5.04 4.88 -24.19
C ALA A 260 4.67 3.40 -24.37
N PHE A 261 4.13 3.09 -25.55
CA PHE A 261 3.78 1.74 -25.96
C PHE A 261 4.47 1.41 -27.28
N THR A 262 5.44 0.50 -27.21
CA THR A 262 6.30 0.12 -28.33
C THR A 262 6.29 -1.39 -28.55
N VAL A 263 6.93 -1.87 -29.63
CA VAL A 263 7.17 -3.32 -29.83
C VAL A 263 7.92 -3.92 -28.64
N ARG A 264 8.87 -3.18 -28.04
CA ARG A 264 9.59 -3.61 -26.84
C ARG A 264 8.65 -3.80 -25.66
N THR A 265 7.73 -2.85 -25.44
CA THR A 265 6.72 -2.93 -24.38
C THR A 265 5.83 -4.16 -24.58
N LEU A 266 5.29 -4.36 -25.78
CA LEU A 266 4.43 -5.51 -26.09
C LEU A 266 5.18 -6.84 -25.94
N TYR A 267 6.42 -6.92 -26.42
CA TYR A 267 7.28 -8.08 -26.28
C TYR A 267 7.46 -8.47 -24.82
N TYR A 268 7.92 -7.54 -23.97
CA TYR A 268 8.21 -7.88 -22.58
C TYR A 268 6.97 -8.08 -21.70
N LEU A 269 5.83 -7.46 -22.02
CA LEU A 269 4.56 -7.82 -21.37
C LEU A 269 4.13 -9.26 -21.78
N SER A 270 4.39 -9.66 -23.03
CA SER A 270 4.17 -11.05 -23.45
C SER A 270 5.17 -12.05 -22.80
N THR A 271 6.39 -11.59 -22.51
CA THR A 271 7.40 -12.34 -21.74
C THR A 271 6.96 -12.53 -20.30
N LEU A 272 6.46 -11.48 -19.64
CA LEU A 272 5.98 -11.56 -18.26
C LEU A 272 4.79 -12.51 -18.12
N THR A 273 3.82 -12.44 -19.05
CA THR A 273 2.67 -13.36 -19.07
C THR A 273 3.09 -14.80 -19.32
N ARG A 274 4.05 -15.03 -20.22
CA ARG A 274 4.66 -16.35 -20.40
C ARG A 274 5.33 -16.85 -19.12
N ALA A 275 5.95 -15.98 -18.32
CA ALA A 275 6.53 -16.39 -17.05
C ALA A 275 5.46 -16.94 -16.09
N PHE A 276 4.28 -16.31 -16.06
CA PHE A 276 3.13 -16.80 -15.29
C PHE A 276 2.63 -18.15 -15.83
N GLU A 277 2.52 -18.32 -17.15
CA GLU A 277 2.11 -19.58 -17.78
C GLU A 277 3.06 -20.75 -17.50
N LEU A 278 4.33 -20.45 -17.23
CA LEU A 278 5.37 -21.44 -16.96
C LEU A 278 5.48 -21.84 -15.48
N SER A 279 4.57 -21.36 -14.61
CA SER A 279 4.54 -21.62 -13.18
C SER A 279 3.14 -22.02 -12.73
N ASP A 280 3.03 -22.91 -11.74
CA ASP A 280 1.78 -23.21 -11.05
C ASP A 280 1.47 -22.23 -9.90
N GLN A 281 2.39 -21.30 -9.60
CA GLN A 281 2.21 -20.30 -8.54
C GLN A 281 1.40 -19.09 -9.04
N PRO A 282 0.71 -18.37 -8.14
CA PRO A 282 0.03 -17.13 -8.50
C PRO A 282 0.99 -16.10 -9.13
N ALA A 283 0.52 -15.37 -10.14
CA ALA A 283 1.29 -14.30 -10.79
C ALA A 283 1.83 -13.26 -9.79
N GLN A 284 1.10 -13.02 -8.70
CA GLN A 284 1.48 -12.11 -7.62
C GLN A 284 2.84 -12.46 -7.01
N THR A 285 3.20 -13.76 -6.90
CA THR A 285 4.49 -14.17 -6.34
C THR A 285 5.68 -13.59 -7.11
N LEU A 286 5.62 -13.60 -8.45
CA LEU A 286 6.68 -13.05 -9.29
C LEU A 286 6.66 -11.51 -9.30
N LEU A 287 5.48 -10.89 -9.25
CA LEU A 287 5.35 -9.44 -9.14
C LEU A 287 5.94 -8.93 -7.82
N ASP A 288 5.63 -9.59 -6.70
CA ASP A 288 6.18 -9.26 -5.38
C ASP A 288 7.70 -9.44 -5.38
N TYR A 289 8.21 -10.54 -5.95
CA TYR A 289 9.65 -10.71 -6.16
C TYR A 289 10.26 -9.52 -6.91
N LEU A 290 9.69 -9.13 -8.07
CA LEU A 290 10.20 -8.02 -8.87
C LEU A 290 10.11 -6.68 -8.13
N ARG A 291 9.08 -6.46 -7.32
CA ARG A 291 8.93 -5.25 -6.50
C ARG A 291 10.01 -5.19 -5.43
N GLU A 292 10.22 -6.27 -4.69
CA GLU A 292 11.16 -6.32 -3.59
C GLU A 292 12.63 -6.23 -4.06
N VAL A 293 13.02 -6.94 -5.13
CA VAL A 293 14.41 -6.85 -5.64
C VAL A 293 14.76 -5.47 -6.21
N ASN A 294 13.77 -4.73 -6.70
CA ASN A 294 13.93 -3.34 -7.14
C ASN A 294 13.83 -2.33 -6.00
N ALA A 295 13.28 -2.73 -4.85
CA ALA A 295 13.23 -1.93 -3.62
C ALA A 295 14.45 -2.14 -2.70
N LEU A 296 15.36 -3.07 -3.05
CA LEU A 296 16.60 -3.30 -2.31
C LEU A 296 17.39 -2.00 -2.10
N PRO A 297 18.01 -1.81 -0.91
CA PRO A 297 18.79 -0.62 -0.61
C PRO A 297 19.94 -0.43 -1.61
N SER A 298 20.25 0.84 -1.92
CA SER A 298 21.38 1.20 -2.78
C SER A 298 22.26 2.24 -2.06
N PRO A 299 23.53 1.94 -1.76
CA PRO A 299 24.22 0.67 -2.03
C PRO A 299 23.79 -0.45 -1.07
N ILE A 300 23.80 -1.69 -1.55
CA ILE A 300 23.75 -2.90 -0.71
C ILE A 300 25.20 -3.36 -0.46
N GLY A 301 25.55 -3.63 0.80
CA GLY A 301 26.95 -3.88 1.19
C GLY A 301 27.14 -5.14 2.02
N GLY A 302 28.38 -5.65 2.04
CA GLY A 302 28.79 -6.74 2.92
C GLY A 302 28.02 -8.05 2.69
N HIS A 303 27.66 -8.73 3.78
CA HIS A 303 26.96 -10.01 3.72
C HIS A 303 25.53 -9.90 3.19
N ALA A 304 24.92 -8.71 3.23
CA ALA A 304 23.57 -8.49 2.72
C ALA A 304 23.46 -8.76 1.20
N VAL A 305 24.51 -8.47 0.42
CA VAL A 305 24.53 -8.74 -1.03
C VAL A 305 24.38 -10.24 -1.28
N HIS A 306 25.21 -11.04 -0.62
CA HIS A 306 25.23 -12.49 -0.80
C HIS A 306 23.93 -13.13 -0.28
N LEU A 307 23.40 -12.65 0.84
CA LEU A 307 22.11 -13.11 1.36
C LEU A 307 20.97 -12.81 0.36
N ALA A 308 20.94 -11.61 -0.21
CA ALA A 308 19.96 -11.23 -1.22
C ALA A 308 20.10 -12.04 -2.52
N GLU A 309 21.33 -12.30 -2.99
CA GLU A 309 21.61 -13.18 -4.15
C GLU A 309 21.05 -14.60 -3.93
N GLN A 310 21.29 -15.17 -2.75
CA GLN A 310 20.81 -16.49 -2.40
C GLN A 310 19.29 -16.54 -2.27
N ALA A 311 18.69 -15.58 -1.56
CA ALA A 311 17.24 -15.49 -1.38
C ALA A 311 16.51 -15.28 -2.71
N ALA A 312 17.03 -14.40 -3.57
CA ALA A 312 16.46 -14.15 -4.90
C ALA A 312 16.47 -15.41 -5.77
N SER A 313 17.59 -16.15 -5.78
CA SER A 313 17.70 -17.40 -6.52
C SER A 313 16.73 -18.47 -6.02
N ILE A 314 16.56 -18.60 -4.70
CA ILE A 314 15.62 -19.54 -4.09
C ILE A 314 14.18 -19.17 -4.44
N ARG A 315 13.80 -17.88 -4.38
CA ARG A 315 12.45 -17.44 -4.72
C ARG A 315 12.09 -17.69 -6.18
N LEU A 316 13.00 -17.39 -7.12
CA LEU A 316 12.80 -17.69 -8.54
C LEU A 316 12.71 -19.19 -8.81
N ALA A 317 13.58 -19.98 -8.18
CA ALA A 317 13.55 -21.44 -8.28
C ALA A 317 12.23 -22.01 -7.74
N GLY A 318 11.73 -21.49 -6.61
CA GLY A 318 10.44 -21.87 -6.03
C GLY A 318 9.27 -21.46 -6.91
N PHE A 319 9.31 -20.26 -7.50
CA PHE A 319 8.28 -19.80 -8.43
C PHE A 319 8.21 -20.71 -9.67
N PHE A 320 9.35 -21.06 -10.27
CA PHE A 320 9.37 -21.87 -11.49
C PHE A 320 9.38 -23.40 -11.26
N ASP A 321 9.32 -23.86 -10.00
CA ASP A 321 9.62 -25.25 -9.62
C ASP A 321 10.86 -25.79 -10.35
N TRP A 322 11.95 -25.03 -10.25
CA TRP A 322 13.19 -25.29 -10.96
C TRP A 322 14.37 -25.39 -9.98
N SER A 323 15.49 -25.94 -10.41
CA SER A 323 16.67 -26.09 -9.56
C SER A 323 17.26 -24.72 -9.19
N VAL A 324 17.58 -24.51 -7.91
CA VAL A 324 18.28 -23.32 -7.44
C VAL A 324 19.65 -23.17 -8.13
N GLN A 325 20.31 -24.29 -8.44
CA GLN A 325 21.60 -24.27 -9.13
C GLN A 325 21.46 -23.78 -10.58
N GLU A 326 20.42 -24.21 -11.29
CA GLU A 326 20.20 -23.76 -12.67
C GLU A 326 19.83 -22.28 -12.74
N VAL A 327 19.00 -21.81 -11.80
CA VAL A 327 18.71 -20.38 -11.65
C VAL A 327 19.99 -19.58 -11.38
N ARG A 328 20.83 -20.04 -10.44
CA ARG A 328 22.12 -19.39 -10.14
C ARG A 328 23.03 -19.37 -11.36
N GLU A 329 23.07 -20.44 -12.14
CA GLU A 329 23.86 -20.48 -13.37
C GLU A 329 23.37 -19.41 -14.35
N CYS A 330 22.05 -19.32 -14.62
CA CYS A 330 21.48 -18.26 -15.44
C CYS A 330 21.84 -16.87 -14.94
N VAL A 331 21.67 -16.63 -13.64
CA VAL A 331 21.86 -15.31 -13.05
C VAL A 331 23.35 -14.93 -13.00
N SER A 332 24.26 -15.89 -12.90
CA SER A 332 25.71 -15.64 -12.97
C SER A 332 26.16 -15.10 -14.32
N ARG A 333 25.40 -15.34 -15.39
CA ARG A 333 25.66 -14.86 -16.76
C ARG A 333 24.99 -13.53 -17.09
N ILE A 334 24.20 -12.99 -16.15
CA ILE A 334 23.57 -11.68 -16.32
C ILE A 334 24.58 -10.59 -15.98
N GLU A 335 24.72 -9.61 -16.87
CA GLU A 335 25.42 -8.36 -16.56
C GLU A 335 24.64 -7.56 -15.50
N SER A 336 24.99 -7.74 -14.23
CA SER A 336 24.44 -7.01 -13.09
C SER A 336 25.49 -6.89 -11.99
N GLU A 337 25.44 -5.81 -11.22
CA GLU A 337 26.39 -5.55 -10.13
C GLU A 337 26.32 -6.60 -9.00
N HIS A 338 25.11 -7.12 -8.75
CA HIS A 338 24.82 -7.97 -7.60
C HIS A 338 24.22 -9.33 -7.97
N LYS A 339 24.37 -9.81 -9.21
CA LYS A 339 23.82 -11.12 -9.66
C LYS A 339 22.40 -11.39 -9.15
N ILE A 340 21.52 -10.40 -9.30
CA ILE A 340 20.11 -10.48 -8.94
C ILE A 340 19.31 -10.09 -10.17
N LEU A 341 18.33 -10.93 -10.52
CA LEU A 341 17.40 -10.66 -11.62
C LEU A 341 16.40 -9.60 -11.19
N LYS A 342 16.45 -8.42 -11.82
CA LYS A 342 15.62 -7.25 -11.51
C LYS A 342 14.68 -6.82 -12.63
N ASN A 343 14.92 -7.25 -13.87
CA ASN A 343 14.18 -6.73 -15.03
C ASN A 343 13.71 -7.82 -16.01
N LEU A 344 12.83 -7.44 -16.95
CA LEU A 344 12.22 -8.39 -17.88
C LEU A 344 13.16 -8.93 -18.97
N PRO A 345 14.16 -8.18 -19.48
CA PRO A 345 15.23 -8.75 -20.30
C PRO A 345 15.97 -9.91 -19.63
N GLN A 346 16.28 -9.77 -18.34
CA GLN A 346 16.93 -10.81 -17.55
C GLN A 346 16.01 -12.02 -17.32
N LEU A 347 14.72 -11.78 -17.07
CA LEU A 347 13.70 -12.83 -17.01
C LEU A 347 13.56 -13.59 -18.31
N ASP A 348 13.61 -12.91 -19.45
CA ASP A 348 13.53 -13.52 -20.78
C ASP A 348 14.68 -14.52 -20.99
N LEU A 349 15.91 -14.16 -20.61
CA LEU A 349 17.05 -15.07 -20.67
C LEU A 349 16.81 -16.33 -19.83
N LEU A 350 16.42 -16.17 -18.56
CA LEU A 350 16.14 -17.29 -17.66
C LEU A 350 15.08 -18.22 -18.23
N MET A 351 13.97 -17.66 -18.74
CA MET A 351 12.90 -18.46 -19.33
C MET A 351 13.34 -19.18 -20.60
N ARG A 352 14.10 -18.54 -21.48
CA ARG A 352 14.61 -19.18 -22.71
C ARG A 352 15.51 -20.36 -22.37
N VAL A 353 16.39 -20.23 -21.38
CA VAL A 353 17.26 -21.31 -20.91
C VAL A 353 16.42 -22.45 -20.31
N ARG A 354 15.46 -22.13 -19.43
CA ARG A 354 14.56 -23.13 -18.84
C ARG A 354 13.75 -23.90 -19.87
N VAL A 355 13.16 -23.21 -20.85
CA VAL A 355 12.41 -23.85 -21.94
C VAL A 355 13.32 -24.72 -22.81
N LEU A 356 14.55 -24.28 -23.07
CA LEU A 356 15.52 -25.07 -23.82
C LEU A 356 15.95 -26.32 -23.04
N ALA A 357 16.27 -26.18 -21.75
CA ALA A 357 16.62 -27.28 -20.86
C ALA A 357 15.52 -28.34 -20.81
N ALA A 358 14.26 -27.92 -20.65
CA ALA A 358 13.11 -28.83 -20.67
C ALA A 358 12.95 -29.57 -22.01
N ARG A 359 13.34 -28.98 -23.13
CA ARG A 359 13.25 -29.60 -24.46
C ARG A 359 14.42 -30.52 -24.79
N THR A 360 15.62 -30.21 -24.31
CA THR A 360 16.86 -30.93 -24.68
C THR A 360 17.32 -31.91 -23.61
N GLY A 361 16.84 -31.77 -22.37
CA GLY A 361 17.36 -32.51 -21.21
C GLY A 361 18.73 -32.01 -20.72
N MET A 362 19.23 -30.88 -21.25
CA MET A 362 20.50 -30.29 -20.84
C MET A 362 20.31 -29.32 -19.69
N ASP A 363 21.22 -29.35 -18.72
CA ASP A 363 21.25 -28.33 -17.66
C ASP A 363 21.66 -26.94 -18.20
N ALA A 364 21.38 -25.90 -17.41
CA ALA A 364 21.72 -24.53 -17.78
C ALA A 364 23.21 -24.34 -18.12
N LEU A 365 24.11 -24.98 -17.37
CA LEU A 365 25.56 -24.88 -17.57
C LEU A 365 25.95 -25.39 -18.95
N THR A 366 25.45 -26.58 -19.32
CA THR A 366 25.69 -27.23 -20.61
C THR A 366 25.19 -26.36 -21.76
N ILE A 367 23.98 -25.78 -21.62
CA ILE A 367 23.42 -24.86 -22.61
C ILE A 367 24.35 -23.68 -22.85
N PHE A 368 24.87 -23.06 -21.78
CA PHE A 368 25.77 -21.92 -21.91
C PHE A 368 27.16 -22.32 -22.43
N LEU A 369 27.70 -23.47 -22.03
CA LEU A 369 28.97 -23.96 -22.54
C LEU A 369 28.90 -24.16 -24.06
N LEU A 370 27.83 -24.79 -24.56
CA LEU A 370 27.61 -25.00 -25.99
C LEU A 370 27.39 -23.67 -26.73
N GLY A 371 26.58 -22.77 -26.17
CA GLY A 371 26.29 -21.47 -26.78
C GLY A 371 27.46 -20.49 -26.77
N GLY A 372 28.42 -20.68 -25.87
CA GLY A 372 29.61 -19.85 -25.71
C GLY A 372 30.85 -20.37 -26.43
N LEU A 373 30.76 -21.47 -27.20
CA LEU A 373 31.91 -22.01 -27.91
C LEU A 373 32.46 -21.00 -28.93
N PRO A 374 33.78 -20.74 -28.93
CA PRO A 374 34.39 -19.82 -29.89
C PRO A 374 34.30 -20.35 -31.32
N GLU A 375 34.28 -19.42 -32.28
CA GLU A 375 34.34 -19.73 -33.71
C GLU A 375 35.68 -20.39 -34.07
N GLU A 376 36.78 -19.94 -33.47
CA GLU A 376 38.06 -20.63 -33.50
C GLU A 376 38.02 -21.85 -32.58
N ILE A 377 38.44 -23.02 -33.09
CA ILE A 377 38.37 -24.28 -32.33
C ILE A 377 39.33 -24.27 -31.14
N ASP A 378 38.79 -24.02 -29.95
CA ASP A 378 39.43 -24.33 -28.69
C ASP A 378 39.08 -25.77 -28.26
N LYS A 379 40.04 -26.68 -28.45
CA LYS A 379 39.83 -28.10 -28.13
C LYS A 379 39.47 -28.34 -26.66
N ALA A 380 39.92 -27.51 -25.73
CA ALA A 380 39.62 -27.68 -24.32
C ALA A 380 38.15 -27.33 -24.04
N ALA A 381 37.71 -26.15 -24.47
CA ALA A 381 36.32 -25.71 -24.32
C ALA A 381 35.33 -26.65 -25.04
N TYR A 382 35.66 -27.09 -26.26
CA TYR A 382 34.83 -28.06 -27.00
C TYR A 382 34.76 -29.42 -26.30
N LYS A 383 35.88 -29.88 -25.71
CA LYS A 383 35.89 -31.14 -24.95
C LYS A 383 35.00 -31.03 -23.71
N GLU A 384 35.14 -29.97 -22.93
CA GLU A 384 34.33 -29.72 -21.73
C GLU A 384 32.83 -29.67 -22.07
N ALA A 385 32.44 -28.87 -23.07
CA ALA A 385 31.06 -28.76 -23.51
C ALA A 385 30.50 -30.11 -24.00
N ALA A 386 31.29 -30.90 -24.72
CA ALA A 386 30.89 -32.24 -25.19
C ALA A 386 30.74 -33.24 -24.04
N GLU A 387 31.62 -33.21 -23.04
CA GLU A 387 31.52 -34.05 -21.85
C GLU A 387 30.24 -33.74 -21.05
N HIS A 388 29.94 -32.45 -20.82
CA HIS A 388 28.70 -32.00 -20.17
C HIS A 388 27.43 -32.38 -20.96
N ALA A 389 27.44 -32.22 -22.29
CA ALA A 389 26.32 -32.61 -23.13
C ALA A 389 26.08 -34.14 -23.09
N LEU A 390 27.14 -34.94 -23.06
CA LEU A 390 27.03 -36.39 -22.96
C LEU A 390 26.54 -36.85 -21.59
N LEU A 391 26.95 -36.18 -20.51
CA LEU A 391 26.41 -36.40 -19.16
C LEU A 391 24.91 -36.07 -19.10
N SER A 392 24.51 -34.93 -19.67
CA SER A 392 23.09 -34.53 -19.74
C SER A 392 22.22 -35.60 -20.42
N LEU A 393 22.69 -36.18 -21.54
CA LEU A 393 21.96 -37.25 -22.24
C LEU A 393 21.81 -38.54 -21.42
N SER A 394 22.76 -38.83 -20.53
CA SER A 394 22.72 -40.02 -19.68
C SER A 394 21.94 -39.79 -18.37
N GLU A 395 21.80 -38.53 -17.94
CA GLU A 395 20.96 -38.13 -16.80
C GLU A 395 19.52 -37.79 -17.21
N SER A 396 19.24 -37.58 -18.50
CA SER A 396 17.91 -37.27 -19.06
C SER A 396 16.81 -38.29 -18.73
N ASP A 397 17.18 -39.53 -18.37
CA ASP A 397 16.26 -40.58 -17.91
C ASP A 397 15.81 -40.38 -16.44
N ARG A 398 16.38 -39.40 -15.73
CA ARG A 398 16.01 -39.05 -14.36
C ARG A 398 14.96 -37.93 -14.39
N PRO A 399 13.91 -37.98 -13.54
CA PRO A 399 12.98 -36.87 -13.42
C PRO A 399 13.75 -35.58 -13.09
N PRO A 400 13.31 -34.43 -13.63
CA PRO A 400 13.96 -33.15 -13.38
C PRO A 400 14.04 -32.88 -11.87
N ALA A 401 15.15 -32.28 -11.44
CA ALA A 401 15.34 -31.91 -10.05
C ALA A 401 14.28 -30.87 -9.64
N THR A 402 13.38 -31.25 -8.73
CA THR A 402 12.35 -30.37 -8.18
C THR A 402 12.94 -29.41 -7.15
N PHE A 403 12.24 -28.30 -6.91
CA PHE A 403 12.67 -27.32 -5.92
C PHE A 403 12.82 -27.92 -4.51
N THR A 404 13.91 -27.59 -3.82
CA THR A 404 14.23 -28.04 -2.45
C THR A 404 14.71 -26.90 -1.54
N GLY A 405 14.60 -25.64 -2.00
CA GLY A 405 15.10 -24.49 -1.25
C GLY A 405 14.15 -24.07 -0.13
N ASP A 406 14.68 -23.86 1.07
CA ASP A 406 13.96 -23.21 2.16
C ASP A 406 14.74 -21.96 2.57
N LEU A 407 14.11 -20.79 2.42
CA LEU A 407 14.72 -19.51 2.79
C LEU A 407 15.15 -19.51 4.27
N LYS A 408 14.41 -20.19 5.15
CA LYS A 408 14.71 -20.25 6.59
C LYS A 408 16.00 -21.01 6.91
N GLN A 409 16.56 -21.75 5.96
CA GLN A 409 17.84 -22.42 6.13
C GLN A 409 19.04 -21.51 5.81
N LEU A 410 18.81 -20.37 5.14
CA LEU A 410 19.89 -19.42 4.82
C LEU A 410 20.37 -18.65 6.05
N VAL A 411 19.46 -18.36 6.98
CA VAL A 411 19.72 -17.50 8.12
C VAL A 411 19.05 -18.06 9.37
N THR A 412 19.83 -18.13 10.45
CA THR A 412 19.30 -18.32 11.80
C THR A 412 19.08 -16.95 12.42
N VAL A 413 17.82 -16.65 12.77
CA VAL A 413 17.43 -15.38 13.38
C VAL A 413 17.01 -15.60 14.83
N THR A 414 17.54 -14.81 15.76
CA THR A 414 17.06 -14.77 17.14
C THR A 414 16.73 -13.34 17.53
N CYS A 415 15.57 -13.12 18.16
CA CYS A 415 15.12 -11.82 18.64
C CYS A 415 14.79 -11.91 20.13
N VAL A 416 15.49 -11.14 20.96
CA VAL A 416 15.31 -11.14 22.42
C VAL A 416 15.18 -9.70 22.93
N PRO A 417 14.07 -9.32 23.59
CA PRO A 417 13.96 -8.03 24.22
C PRO A 417 14.65 -8.00 25.59
N ASP A 418 15.17 -6.84 25.98
CA ASP A 418 15.67 -6.60 27.33
C ASP A 418 14.55 -6.57 28.39
N ASN A 419 13.34 -6.14 27.99
CA ASN A 419 12.14 -6.04 28.81
C ASN A 419 10.88 -6.29 27.98
N THR A 420 9.78 -6.72 28.62
CA THR A 420 8.49 -6.93 27.92
C THR A 420 7.42 -5.92 28.34
N VAL A 421 7.75 -4.96 29.20
CA VAL A 421 6.80 -3.96 29.72
C VAL A 421 7.44 -2.58 29.68
N VAL A 422 6.73 -1.59 29.16
CA VAL A 422 7.19 -0.20 29.10
C VAL A 422 6.05 0.76 29.41
N VAL A 423 6.39 1.89 30.04
CA VAL A 423 5.43 2.96 30.33
C VAL A 423 5.30 3.89 29.13
N ALA A 424 4.08 4.11 28.65
CA ALA A 424 3.78 5.05 27.57
C ALA A 424 4.27 6.46 27.87
N ALA A 425 4.78 7.17 26.85
CA ALA A 425 5.23 8.57 26.95
C ALA A 425 6.22 8.87 28.11
N SER A 426 6.90 7.84 28.65
CA SER A 426 7.83 8.00 29.78
C SER A 426 9.26 8.36 29.38
N GLY A 427 9.56 8.29 28.07
CA GLY A 427 10.92 8.35 27.53
C GLY A 427 11.73 7.07 27.72
N LYS A 428 11.16 6.04 28.38
CA LYS A 428 11.74 4.69 28.42
C LYS A 428 11.43 3.96 27.11
N LYS A 429 12.30 2.99 26.79
CA LYS A 429 12.24 2.17 25.58
C LYS A 429 12.50 0.71 25.94
N ILE A 430 12.12 -0.19 25.04
CA ILE A 430 12.52 -1.60 25.06
C ILE A 430 13.55 -1.77 23.96
N THR A 431 14.65 -2.47 24.23
CA THR A 431 15.66 -2.78 23.21
C THR A 431 15.53 -4.24 22.81
N PHE A 432 15.20 -4.47 21.55
CA PHE A 432 15.25 -5.79 20.92
C PHE A 432 16.65 -6.05 20.39
N THR A 433 17.31 -7.10 20.91
CA THR A 433 18.55 -7.60 20.35
C THR A 433 18.22 -8.67 19.31
N VAL A 434 18.46 -8.37 18.04
CA VAL A 434 18.35 -9.32 16.93
C VAL A 434 19.74 -9.80 16.54
N THR A 435 19.92 -11.12 16.42
CA THR A 435 21.17 -11.75 15.99
C THR A 435 20.91 -12.58 14.74
N LEU A 436 21.76 -12.38 13.73
CA LEU A 436 21.70 -13.03 12.42
C LEU A 436 22.99 -13.84 12.19
N MET A 437 22.83 -15.13 11.97
CA MET A 437 23.91 -16.05 11.64
C MET A 437 23.59 -16.79 10.35
N ASP A 438 24.60 -17.06 9.53
CA ASP A 438 24.46 -17.88 8.33
C ASP A 438 24.29 -19.38 8.67
N SER A 439 24.13 -20.22 7.66
CA SER A 439 24.01 -21.68 7.84
C SER A 439 25.24 -22.36 8.47
N ASN A 440 26.41 -21.71 8.45
CA ASN A 440 27.66 -22.20 9.03
C ASN A 440 27.90 -21.66 10.46
N GLY A 441 27.04 -20.77 10.96
CA GLY A 441 27.18 -20.10 12.24
C GLY A 441 28.07 -18.85 12.21
N GLU A 442 28.36 -18.30 11.02
CA GLU A 442 29.09 -17.05 10.84
C GLU A 442 28.14 -15.84 10.94
N PRO A 443 28.57 -14.73 11.59
CA PRO A 443 27.73 -13.55 11.76
C PRO A 443 27.47 -12.80 10.44
N LEU A 444 26.20 -12.45 10.20
CA LEU A 444 25.79 -11.72 9.01
C LEU A 444 25.75 -10.21 9.26
N SER A 445 26.81 -9.51 8.86
CA SER A 445 26.92 -8.05 8.99
C SER A 445 26.33 -7.24 7.82
N GLY A 446 25.81 -6.05 8.12
CA GLY A 446 25.27 -5.12 7.13
C GLY A 446 23.87 -5.48 6.62
N VAL A 447 23.18 -6.44 7.24
CA VAL A 447 21.83 -6.86 6.85
C VAL A 447 20.81 -5.97 7.54
N ASN A 448 19.93 -5.32 6.77
CA ASN A 448 18.86 -4.50 7.33
C ASN A 448 17.80 -5.35 8.00
N VAL A 449 17.41 -4.97 9.21
CA VAL A 449 16.26 -5.50 9.93
C VAL A 449 15.17 -4.45 9.93
N TYR A 450 14.12 -4.71 9.18
CA TYR A 450 12.94 -3.85 9.07
C TYR A 450 11.94 -4.19 10.15
N TRP A 451 11.11 -3.22 10.52
CA TRP A 451 10.15 -3.36 11.62
C TRP A 451 8.79 -2.75 11.30
N SER A 452 7.76 -3.31 11.92
CA SER A 452 6.41 -2.74 11.98
C SER A 452 5.84 -3.02 13.37
N ALA A 453 5.25 -2.00 14.00
CA ALA A 453 4.64 -2.10 15.31
C ALA A 453 3.37 -1.24 15.34
N GLU A 454 2.39 -1.63 16.16
CA GLU A 454 1.07 -0.97 16.20
C GLU A 454 0.98 0.12 17.27
N LEU A 455 1.61 -0.09 18.42
CA LEU A 455 1.53 0.81 19.59
C LEU A 455 2.81 1.61 19.81
N GLY A 456 3.80 1.45 18.94
CA GLY A 456 5.08 2.15 19.02
C GLY A 456 5.80 2.20 17.68
N THR A 457 7.04 2.69 17.73
CA THR A 457 7.91 2.81 16.55
C THR A 457 9.24 2.13 16.81
N ILE A 458 9.76 1.44 15.80
CA ILE A 458 11.11 0.87 15.78
C ILE A 458 11.76 1.27 14.46
N GLU A 459 12.98 1.79 14.52
CA GLU A 459 13.71 2.19 13.32
C GLU A 459 14.36 0.98 12.63
N THR A 460 14.43 1.03 11.29
CA THR A 460 15.18 0.05 10.51
C THR A 460 16.67 0.31 10.69
N GLN A 461 17.43 -0.74 11.01
CA GLN A 461 18.88 -0.64 11.20
C GLN A 461 19.57 -1.90 10.65
N ALA A 462 20.82 -1.73 10.22
CA ALA A 462 21.65 -2.83 9.75
C ALA A 462 22.39 -3.51 10.91
N THR A 463 22.62 -4.82 10.79
CA THR A 463 23.48 -5.55 11.72
C THR A 463 24.92 -5.06 11.70
N ASN A 464 25.54 -5.07 12.88
CA ASN A 464 26.96 -4.77 13.06
C ASN A 464 27.85 -5.94 12.58
N THR A 465 29.17 -5.83 12.79
CA THR A 465 30.15 -6.86 12.39
C THR A 465 29.96 -8.22 13.06
N ASP A 466 29.29 -8.25 14.21
CA ASP A 466 28.99 -9.47 14.97
C ASP A 466 27.61 -10.05 14.60
N GLY A 467 26.96 -9.51 13.56
CA GLY A 467 25.64 -9.96 13.12
C GLY A 467 24.51 -9.54 14.07
N VAL A 468 24.74 -8.55 14.92
CA VAL A 468 23.78 -8.09 15.94
C VAL A 468 23.26 -6.70 15.61
N VAL A 469 21.97 -6.47 15.84
CA VAL A 469 21.36 -5.14 15.84
C VAL A 469 20.53 -4.95 17.10
N GLU A 470 20.64 -3.77 17.71
CA GLU A 470 19.86 -3.35 18.87
C GLU A 470 18.78 -2.37 18.42
N ALA A 471 17.56 -2.88 18.23
CA ALA A 471 16.44 -2.10 17.74
C ALA A 471 15.62 -1.55 18.90
N GLU A 472 15.45 -0.22 18.94
CA GLU A 472 14.76 0.46 20.04
C GLU A 472 13.27 0.61 19.76
N TYR A 473 12.43 -0.01 20.59
CA TYR A 473 10.99 0.20 20.62
C TYR A 473 10.64 1.38 21.50
N ILE A 474 10.14 2.44 20.85
CA ILE A 474 9.66 3.65 21.47
C ILE A 474 8.13 3.58 21.56
N PRO A 475 7.54 3.46 22.77
CA PRO A 475 6.10 3.34 22.90
C PRO A 475 5.39 4.65 22.58
N GLY A 476 4.24 4.54 21.92
CA GLY A 476 3.31 5.64 21.71
C GLY A 476 2.49 5.98 22.97
N LYS A 477 1.36 6.65 22.77
CA LYS A 477 0.42 7.01 23.85
C LYS A 477 -0.68 5.96 24.08
N VAL A 478 -0.87 5.05 23.13
CA VAL A 478 -1.92 4.04 23.20
C VAL A 478 -1.44 2.90 24.07
N LEU A 479 -2.21 2.58 25.11
CA LEU A 479 -1.91 1.47 26.03
C LEU A 479 -2.42 0.16 25.44
N GLY A 480 -1.74 -0.94 25.75
CA GLY A 480 -2.15 -2.26 25.31
C GLY A 480 -0.98 -3.22 25.08
N ARG A 481 -1.26 -4.30 24.35
CA ARG A 481 -0.26 -5.27 23.93
C ARG A 481 0.09 -5.03 22.48
N ASP A 482 1.38 -5.02 22.19
CA ASP A 482 1.94 -4.88 20.84
C ASP A 482 2.77 -6.12 20.53
N THR A 483 2.63 -6.67 19.34
CA THR A 483 3.47 -7.79 18.88
C THR A 483 4.16 -7.35 17.60
N PRO A 484 5.30 -6.64 17.73
CA PRO A 484 6.00 -6.11 16.57
C PRO A 484 6.36 -7.21 15.58
N GLN A 485 6.35 -6.87 14.30
CA GLN A 485 6.86 -7.72 13.23
C GLN A 485 8.21 -7.19 12.76
N PHE A 486 9.11 -8.08 12.36
CA PHE A 486 10.37 -7.74 11.72
C PHE A 486 10.65 -8.64 10.52
N TRP A 487 11.49 -8.19 9.59
CA TRP A 487 11.88 -8.97 8.41
C TRP A 487 13.23 -8.50 7.85
N LEU A 488 13.79 -9.31 6.96
CA LEU A 488 15.01 -9.03 6.19
C LEU A 488 14.65 -8.80 4.72
N ASP A 489 15.59 -8.23 3.96
CA ASP A 489 15.45 -8.07 2.50
C ASP A 489 15.17 -9.42 1.80
N LEU A 490 14.02 -9.52 1.13
CA LEU A 490 13.53 -10.72 0.42
C LEU A 490 13.03 -11.88 1.31
N PHE A 491 12.85 -11.66 2.62
CA PHE A 491 12.32 -12.66 3.56
C PHE A 491 10.90 -12.30 4.02
N GLU A 492 10.16 -13.33 4.45
CA GLU A 492 8.86 -13.16 5.07
C GLU A 492 8.95 -12.46 6.43
N ARG A 493 7.83 -11.88 6.87
CA ARG A 493 7.73 -11.24 8.19
C ARG A 493 7.66 -12.27 9.30
N GLU A 494 8.38 -11.99 10.38
CA GLU A 494 8.36 -12.75 11.63
C GLU A 494 7.86 -11.90 12.79
N TYR A 495 7.23 -12.53 13.78
CA TYR A 495 6.77 -11.87 14.99
C TYR A 495 7.89 -11.81 16.02
N ALA A 496 8.17 -10.62 16.55
CA ALA A 496 8.99 -10.44 17.73
C ALA A 496 8.20 -10.81 19.01
N PRO A 497 8.89 -11.00 20.15
CA PRO A 497 8.21 -11.16 21.43
C PRO A 497 7.26 -10.00 21.76
N THR A 498 6.06 -10.32 22.26
CA THR A 498 5.03 -9.34 22.63
C THR A 498 5.51 -8.41 23.75
N VAL A 499 5.22 -7.12 23.62
CA VAL A 499 5.46 -6.11 24.64
C VAL A 499 4.14 -5.53 25.15
N GLU A 500 4.13 -5.06 26.40
CA GLU A 500 2.98 -4.42 27.02
C GLU A 500 3.29 -2.94 27.30
N VAL A 501 2.50 -2.06 26.68
CA VAL A 501 2.54 -0.62 26.90
C VAL A 501 1.52 -0.27 27.97
N ILE A 502 1.99 0.19 29.12
CA ILE A 502 1.17 0.45 30.31
C ILE A 502 1.26 1.91 30.75
N PHE A 503 0.35 2.32 31.63
CA PHE A 503 0.51 3.55 32.40
C PHE A 503 1.43 3.31 33.62
N ASP A 504 1.99 4.38 34.17
CA ASP A 504 2.85 4.33 35.35
C ASP A 504 2.03 4.10 36.63
N LYS A 505 1.86 2.83 36.99
CA LYS A 505 1.13 2.41 38.20
C LYS A 505 1.72 2.97 39.50
N LEU A 506 3.00 3.35 39.52
CA LEU A 506 3.66 3.85 40.72
C LEU A 506 3.48 5.36 40.91
N ASN A 507 3.18 6.10 39.84
CA ASN A 507 3.10 7.55 39.84
C ASN A 507 1.74 8.04 39.32
N LEU A 508 0.67 7.54 39.95
CA LEU A 508 -0.70 7.95 39.68
C LEU A 508 -1.01 9.33 40.26
N ASP A 509 -1.89 10.05 39.60
CA ASP A 509 -2.48 11.31 40.01
C ASP A 509 -4.00 11.29 39.78
N VAL A 510 -4.71 12.07 40.59
CA VAL A 510 -6.15 12.27 40.48
C VAL A 510 -6.41 13.78 40.47
N PRO A 511 -6.33 14.42 39.28
CA PRO A 511 -6.39 15.87 39.20
C PRO A 511 -7.77 16.40 39.58
N ARG A 512 -7.82 17.37 40.50
CA ARG A 512 -9.08 17.96 40.98
C ARG A 512 -9.97 18.54 39.88
N ALA A 513 -9.37 19.00 38.78
CA ALA A 513 -10.10 19.53 37.64
C ALA A 513 -10.96 18.48 36.92
N TYR A 514 -10.63 17.20 37.07
CA TYR A 514 -11.36 16.06 36.48
C TYR A 514 -12.16 15.27 37.51
N MET A 515 -12.48 15.90 38.64
CA MET A 515 -13.40 15.35 39.65
C MET A 515 -14.80 15.96 39.47
N SER A 516 -15.83 15.18 39.78
CA SER A 516 -17.20 15.68 39.80
C SER A 516 -17.38 16.81 40.82
N PRO A 517 -18.25 17.79 40.55
CA PRO A 517 -18.65 18.74 41.58
C PRO A 517 -19.41 18.01 42.70
N VAL A 518 -19.38 18.59 43.90
CA VAL A 518 -20.21 18.13 45.02
C VAL A 518 -21.43 19.04 45.23
N PRO A 519 -22.54 18.53 45.81
CA PRO A 519 -23.71 19.34 46.11
C PRO A 519 -23.38 20.54 47.01
N LEU A 520 -23.93 21.70 46.68
CA LEU A 520 -23.79 22.93 47.47
C LEU A 520 -24.70 22.96 48.72
N GLY A 521 -25.81 22.20 48.69
CA GLY A 521 -26.77 22.06 49.78
C GLY A 521 -26.65 20.71 50.49
N THR A 522 -27.38 20.56 51.60
CA THR A 522 -27.48 19.27 52.28
C THR A 522 -28.21 18.26 51.38
N VAL A 523 -27.63 17.08 51.24
CA VAL A 523 -28.22 15.96 50.50
C VAL A 523 -29.32 15.35 51.36
N PRO A 524 -30.58 15.32 50.91
CA PRO A 524 -31.68 14.74 51.67
C PRO A 524 -31.48 13.27 51.99
N PHE A 525 -32.10 12.80 53.08
CA PHE A 525 -32.05 11.39 53.46
C PHE A 525 -32.55 10.49 52.31
N GLY A 526 -31.80 9.42 52.05
CA GLY A 526 -32.10 8.45 50.98
C GLY A 526 -31.73 8.90 49.55
N GLN A 527 -31.23 10.13 49.35
CA GLN A 527 -30.69 10.56 48.06
C GLN A 527 -29.21 10.20 47.91
N GLU A 528 -28.82 9.94 46.66
CA GLU A 528 -27.45 9.62 46.29
C GLU A 528 -26.79 10.76 45.55
N VAL A 529 -25.47 10.88 45.73
CA VAL A 529 -24.61 11.77 44.98
C VAL A 529 -23.75 10.94 44.05
N GLU A 530 -23.80 11.24 42.77
CA GLU A 530 -22.86 10.69 41.80
C GLU A 530 -21.49 11.35 41.98
N LEU A 531 -20.47 10.54 42.24
CA LEU A 531 -19.09 10.97 42.32
C LEU A 531 -18.27 10.26 41.25
N TYR A 532 -17.45 11.03 40.53
CA TYR A 532 -16.51 10.47 39.58
C TYR A 532 -15.19 11.23 39.58
N ALA A 533 -14.11 10.54 39.24
CA ALA A 533 -12.78 11.13 39.06
C ALA A 533 -12.02 10.40 37.97
N THR A 534 -11.30 11.14 37.13
CA THR A 534 -10.36 10.58 36.17
C THR A 534 -9.00 10.37 36.82
N ILE A 535 -8.45 9.17 36.64
CA ILE A 535 -7.15 8.77 37.16
C ILE A 535 -6.18 8.62 36.01
N MET A 536 -5.02 9.25 36.13
CA MET A 536 -3.96 9.21 35.13
C MET A 536 -2.59 9.20 35.80
N ASP A 537 -1.55 8.78 35.09
CA ASP A 537 -0.20 8.94 35.59
C ASP A 537 0.36 10.35 35.35
N ARG A 538 1.55 10.62 35.87
CA ARG A 538 2.28 11.89 35.65
C ARG A 538 2.61 12.19 34.18
N HIS A 539 2.49 11.22 33.29
CA HIS A 539 2.72 11.35 31.85
C HIS A 539 1.40 11.62 31.09
N GLY A 540 0.27 11.68 31.81
CA GLY A 540 -1.05 11.89 31.26
C GLY A 540 -1.68 10.63 30.67
N ASN A 541 -1.12 9.44 30.94
CA ASN A 541 -1.70 8.18 30.50
C ASN A 541 -2.85 7.80 31.42
N LEU A 542 -4.01 7.51 30.85
CA LEU A 542 -5.20 7.14 31.60
C LEU A 542 -4.99 5.77 32.26
N ALA A 543 -5.22 5.68 33.56
CA ALA A 543 -5.13 4.43 34.28
C ALA A 543 -6.38 3.60 33.94
N THR A 544 -6.33 2.76 32.91
CA THR A 544 -7.48 1.98 32.45
C THR A 544 -7.60 0.66 33.21
N ASN A 545 -8.83 0.23 33.49
CA ASN A 545 -9.14 -1.00 34.24
C ASN A 545 -8.36 -1.13 35.56
N HIS A 546 -8.12 -0.01 36.23
CA HIS A 546 -7.35 0.08 37.46
C HIS A 546 -8.29 0.04 38.67
N PRO A 547 -8.03 -0.79 39.68
CA PRO A 547 -8.86 -0.86 40.89
C PRO A 547 -8.79 0.43 41.70
N THR A 548 -9.96 0.84 42.22
CA THR A 548 -10.14 2.07 42.98
C THR A 548 -11.07 1.84 44.17
N ARG A 549 -10.74 2.46 45.30
CA ARG A 549 -11.52 2.41 46.54
C ARG A 549 -11.99 3.79 46.95
N TRP A 550 -13.15 3.82 47.60
CA TRP A 550 -13.75 5.04 48.14
C TRP A 550 -13.74 4.95 49.66
N LEU A 551 -13.22 5.99 50.32
CA LEU A 551 -13.06 6.07 51.76
C LEU A 551 -13.83 7.26 52.31
N THR A 552 -14.35 7.12 53.53
CA THR A 552 -15.06 8.19 54.25
C THR A 552 -14.28 8.60 55.49
N THR A 553 -14.18 9.91 55.72
CA THR A 553 -13.79 10.49 57.00
C THR A 553 -14.92 11.38 57.53
N ASP A 554 -15.40 11.11 58.74
CA ASP A 554 -16.36 11.98 59.43
C ASP A 554 -15.64 13.23 59.97
N MET A 555 -16.10 14.42 59.55
CA MET A 555 -15.51 15.70 59.95
C MET A 555 -16.18 16.30 61.20
N GLY A 556 -17.28 15.72 61.67
CA GLY A 556 -18.05 16.16 62.84
C GLY A 556 -17.73 15.39 64.14
N GLY A 557 -16.85 14.38 64.07
CA GLY A 557 -16.48 13.56 65.23
C GLY A 557 -17.54 12.54 65.67
N GLY A 558 -18.52 12.25 64.80
CA GLY A 558 -19.56 11.23 64.99
C GLY A 558 -19.19 9.86 64.37
N GLU A 559 -20.20 8.98 64.26
CA GLU A 559 -20.11 7.70 63.51
C GLU A 559 -20.73 7.82 62.11
N GLY A 560 -20.45 8.90 61.39
CA GLY A 560 -20.97 9.11 60.05
C GLY A 560 -20.45 8.06 59.06
N ARG A 561 -21.36 7.40 58.32
CA ARG A 561 -21.05 6.33 57.35
C ARG A 561 -21.57 6.68 55.96
N VAL A 562 -20.81 6.35 54.92
CA VAL A 562 -21.27 6.39 53.53
C VAL A 562 -21.42 4.96 53.01
N VAL A 563 -22.50 4.72 52.28
CA VAL A 563 -22.69 3.52 51.45
C VAL A 563 -22.34 3.90 50.01
N TYR A 564 -21.41 3.15 49.42
CA TYR A 564 -20.96 3.32 48.04
C TYR A 564 -21.57 2.25 47.15
N ARG A 565 -22.01 2.63 45.95
CA ARG A 565 -22.52 1.70 44.92
C ARG A 565 -21.85 2.01 43.58
N PRO A 566 -20.92 1.18 43.08
CA PRO A 566 -20.32 0.02 43.76
C PRO A 566 -19.36 0.45 44.89
N ASP A 567 -19.06 -0.49 45.80
CA ASP A 567 -18.13 -0.34 46.93
C ASP A 567 -16.65 -0.33 46.48
N GLN A 568 -16.33 -1.12 45.45
CA GLN A 568 -15.10 -1.04 44.68
C GLN A 568 -15.41 -0.72 43.22
N SER A 569 -14.70 0.24 42.65
CA SER A 569 -14.81 0.57 41.23
C SER A 569 -13.53 0.24 40.48
N TYR A 570 -13.67 -0.01 39.19
CA TYR A 570 -12.56 -0.02 38.25
C TYR A 570 -12.70 1.19 37.35
N THR A 571 -11.58 1.78 36.95
CA THR A 571 -11.59 2.82 35.92
C THR A 571 -11.98 2.22 34.57
N ASN A 572 -12.77 2.96 33.79
CA ASN A 572 -13.12 2.57 32.42
C ASN A 572 -11.97 2.88 31.42
N GLN A 573 -12.24 2.80 30.11
CA GLN A 573 -11.28 3.12 29.06
C GLN A 573 -10.84 4.61 29.03
N GLU A 574 -11.61 5.48 29.68
CA GLU A 574 -11.29 6.91 29.84
C GLU A 574 -10.56 7.20 31.16
N GLY A 575 -10.15 6.16 31.91
CA GLY A 575 -9.54 6.33 33.23
C GLY A 575 -10.52 6.81 34.31
N LEU A 576 -11.83 6.81 34.02
CA LEU A 576 -12.87 7.33 34.92
C LEU A 576 -13.31 6.26 35.92
N ALA A 577 -13.16 6.56 37.21
CA ALA A 577 -13.79 5.81 38.30
C ALA A 577 -15.07 6.53 38.73
N ARG A 578 -16.15 5.77 38.99
CA ARG A 578 -17.46 6.30 39.36
C ARG A 578 -18.08 5.50 40.50
N THR A 579 -18.76 6.20 41.42
CA THR A 579 -19.60 5.60 42.48
C THR A 579 -20.80 6.49 42.79
N PHE A 580 -21.83 5.91 43.37
CA PHE A 580 -22.95 6.63 43.98
C PHE A 580 -22.84 6.54 45.50
N ALA A 581 -22.81 7.70 46.16
CA ALA A 581 -22.62 7.83 47.60
C ALA A 581 -23.91 8.30 48.30
N SER A 582 -24.35 7.57 49.32
CA SER A 582 -25.42 8.00 50.25
C SER A 582 -25.01 7.77 51.70
N SER A 583 -25.56 8.57 52.62
CA SER A 583 -25.30 8.42 54.07
C SER A 583 -26.58 8.08 54.82
N PRO A 584 -26.69 6.88 55.44
CA PRO A 584 -27.82 6.54 56.28
C PRO A 584 -27.79 7.25 57.65
N THR A 585 -26.62 7.72 58.09
CA THR A 585 -26.45 8.37 59.39
C THR A 585 -26.51 9.89 59.32
N GLY A 586 -26.50 10.47 58.12
CA GLY A 586 -26.30 11.91 57.92
C GLY A 586 -24.88 12.36 58.30
N GLY A 587 -24.69 13.68 58.41
CA GLY A 587 -23.45 14.32 58.87
C GLY A 587 -22.62 14.97 57.77
N ARG A 588 -21.54 15.66 58.17
CA ARG A 588 -20.59 16.32 57.26
C ARG A 588 -19.43 15.38 56.98
N LEU A 589 -19.45 14.74 55.82
CA LEU A 589 -18.56 13.64 55.45
C LEU A 589 -17.59 14.08 54.36
N LYS A 590 -16.32 13.70 54.53
CA LYS A 590 -15.29 13.88 53.51
C LYS A 590 -15.06 12.55 52.81
N ILE A 591 -15.26 12.54 51.50
CA ILE A 591 -15.07 11.34 50.67
C ILE A 591 -13.72 11.46 49.96
N THR A 592 -12.93 10.39 50.02
CA THR A 592 -11.62 10.29 49.41
C THR A 592 -11.62 9.14 48.40
N ILE A 593 -11.16 9.40 47.18
CA ILE A 593 -10.88 8.35 46.20
C ILE A 593 -9.42 7.93 46.33
N THR A 594 -9.18 6.62 46.31
CA THR A 594 -7.86 5.99 46.42
C THR A 594 -7.72 4.92 45.33
N PRO A 595 -7.09 5.21 44.18
CA PRO A 595 -6.58 4.14 43.32
C PRO A 595 -5.63 3.22 44.10
N ASP A 596 -5.54 1.96 43.70
CA ASP A 596 -4.56 1.03 44.28
C ASP A 596 -3.14 1.56 44.04
N GLY A 597 -2.47 2.01 45.11
CA GLY A 597 -1.24 2.80 45.09
C GLY A 597 -1.23 3.88 46.20
N ASP A 598 -0.29 4.83 46.10
CA ASP A 598 -0.11 5.90 47.10
C ASP A 598 -0.91 7.19 46.78
N ALA A 599 -1.54 7.25 45.61
CA ALA A 599 -2.30 8.41 45.17
C ALA A 599 -3.69 8.46 45.81
N PHE A 600 -4.14 9.65 46.19
CA PHE A 600 -5.48 9.86 46.71
C PHE A 600 -5.95 11.28 46.39
N ALA A 601 -7.26 11.46 46.28
CA ALA A 601 -7.86 12.79 46.17
C ALA A 601 -9.12 12.90 47.03
N ASP A 602 -9.25 14.07 47.65
CA ASP A 602 -10.37 14.40 48.51
C ASP A 602 -11.39 15.22 47.76
N PHE A 603 -12.65 14.79 47.80
CA PHE A 603 -13.77 15.63 47.44
C PHE A 603 -14.00 16.70 48.53
N PRO A 604 -14.52 17.88 48.18
CA PRO A 604 -14.97 18.83 49.19
C PRO A 604 -16.03 18.17 50.11
N PRO A 605 -16.09 18.53 51.41
CA PRO A 605 -17.00 17.87 52.35
C PRO A 605 -18.47 18.01 51.93
N ILE A 606 -19.20 16.90 51.97
CA ILE A 606 -20.64 16.82 51.63
C ILE A 606 -21.43 16.73 52.92
N SER A 607 -22.54 17.48 53.03
CA SER A 607 -23.44 17.38 54.17
C SER A 607 -24.64 16.52 53.78
N PHE A 608 -24.93 15.49 54.58
CA PHE A 608 -26.09 14.61 54.41
C PHE A 608 -27.06 14.81 55.57
N GLU A 609 -28.36 14.79 55.28
CA GLU A 609 -29.41 14.77 56.30
C GLU A 609 -29.52 13.38 56.95
N SER A 610 -29.77 13.35 58.25
CA SER A 610 -30.13 12.16 59.02
C SER A 610 -31.64 11.94 58.95
N GLU A 611 -32.08 10.69 59.04
CA GLU A 611 -33.51 10.35 59.11
C GLU A 611 -34.20 11.12 60.26
N GLU A 612 -35.14 12.01 59.93
CA GLU A 612 -36.00 12.62 60.95
C GLU A 612 -36.85 11.52 61.58
N HIS A 613 -36.61 11.22 62.86
CA HIS A 613 -37.58 10.47 63.65
C HIS A 613 -38.87 11.29 63.74
N ALA A 614 -39.85 10.92 62.92
CA ALA A 614 -41.22 11.38 63.04
C ALA A 614 -41.66 11.18 64.51
N SER A 615 -41.85 12.30 65.20
CA SER A 615 -42.29 12.36 66.60
C SER A 615 -43.75 11.97 66.75
#